data_AF-A0A3N1UFW9-F1
#
_entry.id   AF-A0A3N1UFW9-F1
#
_cell.length_a   1.000
_cell.length_b   1.000
_cell.length_c   1.000
_cell.angle_alpha   90.00
_cell.angle_beta   90.00
_cell.angle_gamma   90.00
#
_symmetry.space_group_name_H-M   'P 1'
#
loop_
_entity.id
_entity.type
_entity.pdbx_description
1 polymer ?
#
loop_
_entity_poly.entity_id
_entity_poly.type
_entity_poly.pdbx_seq_one_letter_code
_entity_poly.pdbx_strand_id
1 'polypeptide(L)'
;MTSSTPSSAPLFILPRLRVATGALMAGALCAISFYNYLLFHTLVEMFSVVVAAMIFVLAWTGRAYIANHYLLFLGIAYLFVGFIDLLHTLAYKGMGVFPNITANEPTQLWILARYMESLSLLAASFYARRRASAGFLAAGYALITFAGLIAILRWNIFPDCFVEGQGLTGFKIVSEYVVCGILLVAGVRLFLVRHIFDAKVCALLWAAMTTTMIAELAFTFYVSVYGLSNMIGHLFKLLSFLFIFEALVRTGIQEPLAVLFHQLKQSQEELFQEKEKLKAALKEIKTLQGLLPICSYCKKIRDNQGDWHSLEVYLRSHTNAMLSHGICPDCLRKHYPDMADQILKTDTSQKSQTEK
;
A
#
# COMPACT_ATOMS: atom_id res chain seq x y z
N MET A 1 31.92 9.35 -17.94
CA MET A 1 30.53 8.91 -17.66
C MET A 1 30.10 9.55 -16.36
N THR A 2 29.40 10.67 -16.47
CA THR A 2 28.91 11.47 -15.35
C THR A 2 27.62 10.84 -14.80
N SER A 3 27.69 10.31 -13.59
CA SER A 3 26.54 9.82 -12.84
C SER A 3 25.75 11.01 -12.29
N SER A 4 24.69 11.41 -13.00
CA SER A 4 23.66 12.29 -12.44
C SER A 4 22.83 11.51 -11.44
N THR A 5 22.96 11.86 -10.17
CA THR A 5 22.02 11.46 -9.12
C THR A 5 20.65 12.10 -9.40
N PRO A 6 19.54 11.38 -9.26
CA PRO A 6 18.23 12.00 -9.37
C PRO A 6 18.00 12.88 -8.14
N SER A 7 17.82 14.17 -8.38
CA SER A 7 17.37 15.17 -7.42
C SER A 7 16.11 14.68 -6.71
N SER A 8 16.24 14.34 -5.43
CA SER A 8 15.12 14.12 -4.53
C SER A 8 14.43 15.46 -4.28
N ALA A 9 13.36 15.74 -5.01
CA ALA A 9 12.47 16.86 -4.70
C ALA A 9 12.06 16.79 -3.21
N PRO A 10 12.07 17.92 -2.48
CA PRO A 10 11.82 17.90 -1.05
C PRO A 10 10.36 17.49 -0.78
N LEU A 11 10.20 16.40 -0.03
CA LEU A 11 8.95 15.75 0.38
C LEU A 11 7.93 16.70 1.08
N PHE A 12 8.35 17.92 1.44
CA PHE A 12 7.56 18.95 2.13
C PHE A 12 6.62 19.77 1.22
N ILE A 13 6.78 19.72 -0.11
CA ILE A 13 5.90 20.45 -1.05
C ILE A 13 4.57 19.71 -1.26
N LEU A 14 4.59 18.37 -1.23
CA LEU A 14 3.41 17.52 -1.38
C LEU A 14 2.29 17.76 -0.35
N PRO A 15 2.55 17.88 0.97
CA PRO A 15 1.48 18.10 1.94
C PRO A 15 0.83 19.47 1.81
N ARG A 16 1.60 20.54 1.52
CA ARG A 16 1.04 21.89 1.32
C ARG A 16 0.19 21.97 0.06
N LEU A 17 0.62 21.32 -1.02
CA LEU A 17 -0.14 21.26 -2.27
C LEU A 17 -1.47 20.50 -2.07
N ARG A 18 -1.46 19.38 -1.36
CA ARG A 18 -2.68 18.60 -1.04
C ARG A 18 -3.69 19.41 -0.22
N VAL A 19 -3.22 20.15 0.78
CA VAL A 19 -4.09 21.00 1.60
C VAL A 19 -4.67 22.14 0.76
N ALA A 20 -3.86 22.78 -0.09
CA ALA A 20 -4.31 23.84 -0.98
C ALA A 20 -5.35 23.34 -2.00
N THR A 21 -5.12 22.18 -2.62
CA THR A 21 -6.09 21.59 -3.56
C THR A 21 -7.39 21.19 -2.85
N GLY A 22 -7.29 20.61 -1.66
CA GLY A 22 -8.47 20.25 -0.86
C GLY A 22 -9.30 21.47 -0.46
N ALA A 23 -8.65 22.55 -0.01
CA ALA A 23 -9.31 23.81 0.32
C ALA A 23 -9.99 24.45 -0.91
N LEU A 24 -9.34 24.39 -2.07
CA LEU A 24 -9.91 24.90 -3.32
C LEU A 24 -11.14 24.09 -3.75
N MET A 25 -11.09 22.75 -3.66
CA MET A 25 -12.26 21.90 -3.95
C MET A 25 -13.42 22.15 -2.99
N ALA A 26 -13.15 22.29 -1.69
CA ALA A 26 -14.17 22.65 -0.71
C ALA A 26 -14.79 24.02 -0.99
N GLY A 27 -13.96 25.02 -1.32
CA GLY A 27 -14.42 26.35 -1.74
C GLY A 27 -15.30 26.32 -2.99
N ALA A 28 -14.95 25.48 -3.99
CA ALA A 28 -15.75 25.29 -5.19
C ALA A 28 -17.12 24.65 -4.86
N LEU A 29 -17.16 23.63 -4.01
CA LEU A 29 -18.41 23.00 -3.55
C LEU A 29 -19.31 24.01 -2.81
N CYS A 30 -18.73 24.82 -1.91
CA CYS A 30 -19.45 25.90 -1.24
C CYS A 30 -19.97 26.96 -2.23
N ALA A 31 -19.23 27.28 -3.29
CA ALA A 31 -19.75 28.20 -4.30
C ALA A 31 -20.97 27.58 -5.02
N ILE A 32 -20.86 26.31 -5.44
CA ILE A 32 -21.95 25.59 -6.13
C ILE A 32 -23.22 25.54 -5.29
N SER A 33 -23.13 25.36 -3.97
CA SER A 33 -24.31 25.29 -3.12
C SER A 33 -25.15 26.58 -3.11
N PHE A 34 -24.52 27.74 -3.29
CA PHE A 34 -25.24 29.02 -3.41
C PHE A 34 -25.87 29.24 -4.78
N TYR A 35 -25.34 28.62 -5.84
CA TYR A 35 -25.90 28.72 -7.21
C TYR A 35 -26.96 27.65 -7.49
N ASN A 36 -26.67 26.40 -7.17
CA ASN A 36 -27.55 25.26 -7.37
C ASN A 36 -27.31 24.23 -6.25
N TYR A 37 -28.14 24.29 -5.22
CA TYR A 37 -28.03 23.40 -4.07
C TYR A 37 -28.21 21.93 -4.44
N LEU A 38 -29.14 21.62 -5.36
CA LEU A 38 -29.39 20.24 -5.77
C LEU A 38 -28.14 19.63 -6.41
N LEU A 39 -27.44 20.40 -7.24
CA LEU A 39 -26.16 20.00 -7.82
C LEU A 39 -25.09 19.78 -6.74
N PHE A 40 -24.94 20.71 -5.79
CA PHE A 40 -24.03 20.55 -4.65
C PHE A 40 -24.30 19.26 -3.88
N HIS A 41 -25.55 19.06 -3.46
CA HIS A 41 -25.97 17.89 -2.69
C HIS A 41 -25.64 16.60 -3.44
N THR A 42 -26.03 16.53 -4.71
CA THR A 42 -25.81 15.36 -5.56
C THR A 42 -24.31 15.07 -5.73
N LEU A 43 -23.48 16.09 -5.97
CA LEU A 43 -22.03 15.90 -6.12
C LEU A 43 -21.38 15.37 -4.85
N VAL A 44 -21.70 15.96 -3.69
CA VAL A 44 -21.10 15.57 -2.40
C VAL A 44 -21.56 14.16 -1.99
N GLU A 45 -22.84 13.87 -2.16
CA GLU A 45 -23.38 12.56 -1.85
C GLU A 45 -22.85 11.47 -2.79
N MET A 46 -22.87 11.70 -4.11
CA MET A 46 -22.33 10.73 -5.08
C MET A 46 -20.85 10.47 -4.87
N PHE A 47 -20.07 11.49 -4.54
CA PHE A 47 -18.67 11.30 -4.19
C PHE A 47 -18.52 10.43 -2.93
N SER A 48 -19.35 10.67 -1.91
CA SER A 48 -19.35 9.85 -0.68
C SER A 48 -19.73 8.39 -0.95
N VAL A 49 -20.70 8.14 -1.83
CA VAL A 49 -21.10 6.80 -2.29
C VAL A 49 -19.94 6.10 -3.01
N VAL A 50 -19.24 6.80 -3.92
CA VAL A 50 -18.06 6.25 -4.60
C VAL A 50 -16.96 5.91 -3.60
N VAL A 51 -16.67 6.80 -2.64
CA VAL A 51 -15.70 6.52 -1.57
C VAL A 51 -16.12 5.30 -0.75
N ALA A 52 -17.39 5.18 -0.37
CA ALA A 52 -17.90 4.04 0.37
C ALA A 52 -17.75 2.71 -0.40
N ALA A 53 -18.02 2.71 -1.70
CA ALA A 53 -17.78 1.55 -2.57
C ALA A 53 -16.28 1.19 -2.64
N MET A 54 -15.40 2.19 -2.73
CA MET A 54 -13.95 1.98 -2.71
C MET A 54 -13.45 1.42 -1.36
N ILE A 55 -14.00 1.88 -0.24
CA ILE A 55 -13.75 1.33 1.10
C ILE A 55 -14.12 -0.17 1.10
N PHE A 56 -15.29 -0.53 0.60
CA PHE A 56 -15.69 -1.94 0.51
C PHE A 56 -14.76 -2.77 -0.37
N VAL A 57 -14.46 -2.31 -1.60
CA VAL A 57 -13.60 -3.04 -2.54
C VAL A 57 -12.23 -3.29 -1.94
N LEU A 58 -11.65 -2.29 -1.27
CA LEU A 58 -10.35 -2.41 -0.63
C LEU A 58 -10.39 -3.42 0.53
N ALA A 59 -11.39 -3.32 1.40
CA ALA A 59 -11.55 -4.25 2.52
C ALA A 59 -11.78 -5.70 2.05
N TRP A 60 -12.63 -5.88 1.03
CA TRP A 60 -12.97 -7.19 0.50
C TRP A 60 -11.81 -7.85 -0.23
N THR A 61 -11.09 -7.09 -1.06
CA THR A 61 -9.90 -7.59 -1.79
C THR A 61 -8.76 -7.87 -0.82
N GLY A 62 -8.58 -6.98 0.16
CA GLY A 62 -7.55 -7.10 1.19
C GLY A 62 -7.85 -8.14 2.27
N ARG A 63 -9.04 -8.76 2.31
CA ARG A 63 -9.48 -9.63 3.43
C ARG A 63 -8.55 -10.79 3.77
N ALA A 64 -7.78 -11.28 2.81
CA ALA A 64 -6.80 -12.36 3.02
C ALA A 64 -5.52 -11.88 3.72
N TYR A 65 -5.23 -10.58 3.62
CA TYR A 65 -3.98 -9.95 4.08
C TYR A 65 -4.19 -8.96 5.24
N ILE A 66 -5.41 -8.43 5.39
CA ILE A 66 -5.77 -7.55 6.50
C ILE A 66 -5.83 -8.38 7.78
N ALA A 67 -4.81 -8.26 8.62
CA ALA A 67 -4.77 -8.91 9.94
C ALA A 67 -5.83 -8.34 10.91
N ASN A 68 -6.23 -7.08 10.70
CA ASN A 68 -7.14 -6.36 11.58
C ASN A 68 -8.61 -6.46 11.12
N HIS A 69 -9.37 -7.31 11.81
CA HIS A 69 -10.78 -7.59 11.50
C HIS A 69 -11.70 -6.38 11.75
N TYR A 70 -11.24 -5.36 12.48
CA TYR A 70 -11.96 -4.08 12.66
C TYR A 70 -12.26 -3.42 11.31
N LEU A 71 -11.24 -3.32 10.44
CA LEU A 71 -11.35 -2.60 9.17
C LEU A 71 -12.10 -3.40 8.10
N LEU A 72 -12.01 -4.74 8.15
CA LEU A 72 -12.84 -5.61 7.31
C LEU A 72 -14.32 -5.42 7.65
N PHE A 73 -14.66 -5.39 8.93
CA PHE A 73 -16.03 -5.15 9.39
C PHE A 73 -16.55 -3.79 8.91
N LEU A 74 -15.74 -2.75 9.06
CA LEU A 74 -16.07 -1.40 8.61
C LEU A 74 -16.28 -1.36 7.09
N GLY A 75 -15.40 -1.98 6.30
CA GLY A 75 -15.55 -1.99 4.85
C GLY A 75 -16.80 -2.69 4.35
N ILE A 76 -17.24 -3.78 5.00
CA ILE A 76 -18.52 -4.41 4.68
C ILE A 76 -19.68 -3.47 5.03
N ALA A 77 -19.66 -2.84 6.21
CA ALA A 77 -20.71 -1.90 6.63
C ALA A 77 -20.86 -0.72 5.65
N TYR A 78 -19.74 -0.14 5.20
CA TYR A 78 -19.75 1.03 4.30
C TYR A 78 -20.35 0.73 2.93
N LEU A 79 -20.37 -0.53 2.46
CA LEU A 79 -21.12 -0.89 1.26
C LEU A 79 -22.63 -0.59 1.44
N PHE A 80 -23.20 -0.99 2.58
CA PHE A 80 -24.62 -0.83 2.86
C PHE A 80 -24.95 0.62 3.24
N VAL A 81 -24.08 1.29 3.99
CA VAL A 81 -24.20 2.75 4.24
C VAL A 81 -24.20 3.51 2.91
N GLY A 82 -23.24 3.22 2.02
CA GLY A 82 -23.18 3.84 0.69
C GLY A 82 -24.40 3.53 -0.19
N PHE A 83 -24.96 2.32 -0.09
CA PHE A 83 -26.19 1.96 -0.80
C PHE A 83 -27.41 2.75 -0.28
N ILE A 84 -27.54 2.91 1.04
CA ILE A 84 -28.62 3.71 1.61
C ILE A 84 -28.42 5.20 1.28
N ASP A 85 -27.20 5.72 1.35
CA ASP A 85 -26.86 7.10 0.95
C ASP A 85 -27.17 7.34 -0.55
N LEU A 86 -26.96 6.35 -1.41
CA LEU A 86 -27.37 6.43 -2.82
C LEU A 86 -28.90 6.55 -2.95
N LEU A 87 -29.67 5.73 -2.22
CA LEU A 87 -31.13 5.80 -2.23
C LEU A 87 -31.63 7.13 -1.65
N HIS A 88 -31.01 7.61 -0.57
CA HIS A 88 -31.26 8.94 -0.01
C HIS A 88 -31.07 10.04 -1.06
N THR A 89 -29.96 9.97 -1.82
CA THR A 89 -29.63 10.94 -2.87
C THR A 89 -30.68 10.94 -3.97
N LEU A 90 -31.09 9.75 -4.44
CA LEU A 90 -32.10 9.61 -5.48
C LEU A 90 -33.50 10.03 -5.00
N ALA A 91 -33.80 9.84 -3.72
CA ALA A 91 -35.04 10.25 -3.06
C ALA A 91 -35.05 11.73 -2.63
N TYR A 92 -33.95 12.46 -2.81
CA TYR A 92 -33.84 13.83 -2.36
C TYR A 92 -34.83 14.77 -3.06
N LYS A 93 -35.38 15.73 -2.32
CA LYS A 93 -36.37 16.68 -2.83
C LYS A 93 -35.81 17.46 -4.02
N GLY A 94 -36.46 17.33 -5.17
CA GLY A 94 -36.08 17.98 -6.43
C GLY A 94 -35.40 17.05 -7.46
N MET A 95 -35.04 15.81 -7.12
CA MET A 95 -34.43 14.87 -8.07
C MET A 95 -35.42 14.26 -9.06
N GLY A 96 -36.67 14.05 -8.66
CA GLY A 96 -37.75 13.54 -9.53
C GLY A 96 -37.63 12.07 -9.93
N VAL A 97 -36.75 11.28 -9.30
CA VAL A 97 -36.53 9.86 -9.63
C VAL A 97 -37.67 8.97 -9.11
N PHE A 98 -38.16 9.23 -7.91
CA PHE A 98 -39.25 8.47 -7.31
C PHE A 98 -40.53 9.30 -7.26
N PRO A 99 -41.66 8.78 -7.77
CA PRO A 99 -42.95 9.47 -7.70
C PRO A 99 -43.49 9.46 -6.27
N ASN A 100 -44.13 10.56 -5.85
CA ASN A 100 -44.81 10.73 -4.56
C ASN A 100 -43.91 10.70 -3.30
N ILE A 101 -42.62 10.95 -3.44
CA ILE A 101 -41.71 11.11 -2.28
C ILE A 101 -41.65 12.58 -1.85
N THR A 102 -41.72 12.81 -0.53
CA THR A 102 -41.59 14.12 0.12
C THR A 102 -40.17 14.32 0.64
N ALA A 103 -39.92 15.36 1.45
CA ALA A 103 -38.65 15.51 2.17
C ALA A 103 -38.48 14.52 3.36
N ASN A 104 -39.52 13.78 3.73
CA ASN A 104 -39.51 12.88 4.88
C ASN A 104 -38.75 11.57 4.60
N GLU A 105 -39.04 10.89 3.50
CA GLU A 105 -38.44 9.60 3.14
C GLU A 105 -36.90 9.68 2.96
N PRO A 106 -36.31 10.68 2.25
CA PRO A 106 -34.86 10.82 2.24
C PRO A 106 -34.30 11.08 3.64
N THR A 107 -34.99 11.84 4.50
CA THR A 107 -34.50 12.08 5.88
C THR A 107 -34.63 10.84 6.79
N GLN A 108 -35.57 9.94 6.52
CA GLN A 108 -35.64 8.62 7.17
C GLN A 108 -34.51 7.69 6.72
N LEU A 109 -34.23 7.65 5.41
CA LEU A 109 -33.08 6.91 4.86
C LEU A 109 -31.76 7.40 5.43
N TRP A 110 -31.62 8.72 5.62
CA TRP A 110 -30.46 9.33 6.27
C TRP A 110 -30.25 8.76 7.68
N ILE A 111 -31.28 8.81 8.54
CA ILE A 111 -31.20 8.29 9.91
C ILE A 111 -30.84 6.80 9.93
N LEU A 112 -31.42 6.00 9.04
CA LEU A 112 -31.08 4.58 8.90
C LEU A 112 -29.59 4.38 8.59
N ALA A 113 -29.04 5.14 7.64
CA ALA A 113 -27.62 5.09 7.30
C ALA A 113 -26.71 5.52 8.47
N ARG A 114 -27.08 6.58 9.21
CA ARG A 114 -26.29 7.07 10.35
C ARG A 114 -26.29 6.11 11.54
N TYR A 115 -27.42 5.48 11.84
CA TYR A 115 -27.46 4.40 12.85
C TYR A 115 -26.60 3.22 12.41
N MET A 116 -26.68 2.82 11.14
CA MET A 116 -25.83 1.76 10.61
C MET A 116 -24.34 2.12 10.75
N GLU A 117 -23.92 3.30 10.36
CA GLU A 117 -22.53 3.76 10.47
C GLU A 117 -22.03 3.78 11.92
N SER A 118 -22.75 4.46 12.82
CA SER A 118 -22.33 4.64 14.22
C SER A 118 -22.30 3.33 15.00
N LEU A 119 -23.31 2.48 14.83
CA LEU A 119 -23.34 1.14 15.42
C LEU A 119 -22.22 0.26 14.83
N SER A 120 -21.90 0.41 13.54
CA SER A 120 -20.82 -0.35 12.92
C SER A 120 -19.46 0.03 13.48
N LEU A 121 -19.19 1.33 13.66
CA LEU A 121 -17.97 1.84 14.27
C LEU A 121 -17.81 1.34 15.71
N LEU A 122 -18.91 1.33 16.49
CA LEU A 122 -18.90 0.76 17.85
C LEU A 122 -18.67 -0.76 17.83
N ALA A 123 -19.44 -1.50 17.01
CA ALA A 123 -19.38 -2.95 16.92
C ALA A 123 -18.00 -3.44 16.45
N ALA A 124 -17.39 -2.75 15.48
CA ALA A 124 -16.07 -3.08 14.95
C ALA A 124 -15.01 -3.17 16.06
N SER A 125 -15.09 -2.31 17.09
CA SER A 125 -14.14 -2.31 18.22
C SER A 125 -14.13 -3.62 19.00
N PHE A 126 -15.26 -4.34 19.05
CA PHE A 126 -15.36 -5.66 19.70
C PHE A 126 -14.84 -6.80 18.81
N TYR A 127 -14.90 -6.64 17.50
CA TYR A 127 -14.41 -7.62 16.53
C TYR A 127 -12.95 -7.44 16.14
N ALA A 128 -12.25 -6.43 16.68
CA ALA A 128 -10.83 -6.21 16.42
C ALA A 128 -9.93 -7.45 16.69
N ARG A 129 -10.35 -8.34 17.60
CA ARG A 129 -9.63 -9.59 17.94
C ARG A 129 -10.34 -10.89 17.53
N ARG A 130 -11.56 -10.82 16.96
CA ARG A 130 -12.36 -12.01 16.63
C ARG A 130 -12.51 -12.15 15.13
N ARG A 131 -12.38 -13.39 14.62
CA ARG A 131 -12.68 -13.70 13.22
C ARG A 131 -14.18 -13.65 13.00
N ALA A 132 -14.65 -12.62 12.31
CA ALA A 132 -16.01 -12.58 11.79
C ALA A 132 -16.01 -13.17 10.38
N SER A 133 -16.91 -14.11 10.13
CA SER A 133 -17.16 -14.61 8.79
C SER A 133 -17.81 -13.51 7.95
N ALA A 134 -17.09 -13.02 6.93
CA ALA A 134 -17.53 -11.92 6.08
C ALA A 134 -18.92 -12.14 5.45
N GLY A 135 -19.26 -13.39 5.10
CA GLY A 135 -20.58 -13.74 4.56
C GLY A 135 -21.74 -13.50 5.53
N PHE A 136 -21.59 -13.92 6.79
CA PHE A 136 -22.62 -13.68 7.81
C PHE A 136 -22.77 -12.19 8.15
N LEU A 137 -21.66 -11.44 8.17
CA LEU A 137 -21.72 -9.99 8.35
C LEU A 137 -22.50 -9.32 7.21
N ALA A 138 -22.15 -9.64 5.96
CA ALA A 138 -22.83 -9.10 4.80
C ALA A 138 -24.32 -9.47 4.76
N ALA A 139 -24.67 -10.71 5.12
CA ALA A 139 -26.06 -11.14 5.23
C ALA A 139 -26.83 -10.38 6.32
N GLY A 140 -26.19 -10.13 7.47
CA GLY A 140 -26.76 -9.35 8.57
C GLY A 140 -27.08 -7.91 8.15
N TYR A 141 -26.11 -7.23 7.51
CA TYR A 141 -26.35 -5.88 6.99
C TYR A 141 -27.41 -5.86 5.89
N ALA A 142 -27.40 -6.83 4.96
CA ALA A 142 -28.41 -6.93 3.92
C ALA A 142 -29.82 -7.08 4.50
N LEU A 143 -29.98 -7.91 5.53
CA LEU A 143 -31.26 -8.07 6.24
C LEU A 143 -31.71 -6.76 6.90
N ILE A 144 -30.80 -6.06 7.60
CA ILE A 144 -31.10 -4.78 8.24
C ILE A 144 -31.49 -3.72 7.20
N THR A 145 -30.73 -3.59 6.12
CA THR A 145 -31.04 -2.67 5.01
C THR A 145 -32.40 -2.99 4.41
N PHE A 146 -32.68 -4.25 4.08
CA PHE A 146 -33.95 -4.65 3.47
C PHE A 146 -35.14 -4.40 4.41
N ALA A 147 -35.01 -4.76 5.69
CA ALA A 147 -36.04 -4.49 6.69
C ALA A 147 -36.28 -2.98 6.86
N GLY A 148 -35.22 -2.16 6.89
CA GLY A 148 -35.31 -0.70 6.96
C GLY A 148 -36.01 -0.10 5.73
N LEU A 149 -35.66 -0.55 4.52
CA LEU A 149 -36.29 -0.08 3.28
C LEU A 149 -37.78 -0.45 3.22
N ILE A 150 -38.17 -1.65 3.65
CA ILE A 150 -39.59 -2.03 3.74
C ILE A 150 -40.33 -1.16 4.75
N ALA A 151 -39.72 -0.95 5.94
CA ALA A 151 -40.34 -0.14 6.99
C ALA A 151 -40.60 1.31 6.56
N ILE A 152 -39.66 1.88 5.78
CA ILE A 152 -39.72 3.25 5.25
C ILE A 152 -40.66 3.34 4.03
N LEU A 153 -40.41 2.55 2.98
CA LEU A 153 -41.04 2.76 1.67
C LEU A 153 -42.35 2.02 1.47
N ARG A 154 -42.62 0.96 2.25
CA ARG A 154 -43.80 0.10 2.04
C ARG A 154 -44.78 0.13 3.18
N TRP A 155 -44.30 0.05 4.42
CA TRP A 155 -45.17 -0.03 5.59
C TRP A 155 -45.42 1.31 6.29
N ASN A 156 -44.61 2.35 6.02
CA ASN A 156 -44.71 3.66 6.67
C ASN A 156 -44.77 3.56 8.22
N ILE A 157 -44.05 2.59 8.79
CA ILE A 157 -43.95 2.38 10.25
C ILE A 157 -42.81 3.23 10.83
N PHE A 158 -41.85 3.63 9.99
CA PHE A 158 -40.74 4.46 10.43
C PHE A 158 -41.26 5.86 10.83
N PRO A 159 -40.86 6.41 11.99
CA PRO A 159 -41.38 7.70 12.45
C PRO A 159 -41.03 8.84 11.50
N ASP A 160 -41.90 9.85 11.43
CA ASP A 160 -41.63 11.02 10.60
C ASP A 160 -40.38 11.76 11.09
N CYS A 161 -39.50 12.08 10.16
CA CYS A 161 -38.26 12.83 10.37
C CYS A 161 -38.37 14.30 9.94
N PHE A 162 -39.27 14.60 9.00
CA PHE A 162 -39.48 15.94 8.48
C PHE A 162 -40.95 16.18 8.12
N VAL A 163 -41.48 17.34 8.50
CA VAL A 163 -42.83 17.79 8.15
C VAL A 163 -42.74 19.10 7.38
N GLU A 164 -43.32 19.15 6.18
CA GLU A 164 -43.27 20.35 5.35
C GLU A 164 -43.92 21.55 6.05
N GLY A 165 -43.22 22.69 6.05
CA GLY A 165 -43.65 23.91 6.73
C GLY A 165 -43.35 23.97 8.24
N GLN A 166 -43.11 22.83 8.90
CA GLN A 166 -42.71 22.76 10.32
C GLN A 166 -41.21 22.49 10.51
N GLY A 167 -40.59 21.79 9.56
CA GLY A 167 -39.16 21.43 9.62
C GLY A 167 -38.93 20.04 10.23
N LEU A 168 -37.84 19.91 10.97
CA LEU A 168 -37.40 18.65 11.59
C LEU A 168 -38.33 18.21 12.73
N THR A 169 -38.60 16.90 12.82
CA THR A 169 -39.37 16.36 13.95
C THR A 169 -38.49 16.14 15.19
N GLY A 170 -39.12 16.04 16.37
CA GLY A 170 -38.42 15.69 17.60
C GLY A 170 -37.74 14.32 17.53
N PHE A 171 -38.34 13.35 16.85
CA PHE A 171 -37.75 12.02 16.65
C PHE A 171 -36.40 12.09 15.93
N LYS A 172 -36.32 12.88 14.86
CA LYS A 172 -35.10 13.06 14.08
C LYS A 172 -34.00 13.69 14.94
N ILE A 173 -34.30 14.79 15.62
CA ILE A 173 -33.32 15.52 16.45
C ILE A 173 -32.79 14.62 17.57
N VAL A 174 -33.68 13.90 18.27
CA VAL A 174 -33.27 12.95 19.33
C VAL A 174 -32.40 11.83 18.76
N SER A 175 -32.75 11.29 17.58
CA SER A 175 -31.96 10.24 16.93
C SER A 175 -30.54 10.69 16.59
N GLU A 176 -30.34 11.92 16.12
CA GLU A 176 -29.01 12.45 15.85
C GLU A 176 -28.17 12.59 17.13
N TYR A 177 -28.78 13.02 18.24
CA TYR A 177 -28.08 13.04 19.53
C TYR A 177 -27.74 11.63 20.03
N VAL A 178 -28.61 10.64 19.80
CA VAL A 178 -28.32 9.24 20.12
C VAL A 178 -27.15 8.73 19.27
N VAL A 179 -27.12 9.03 17.97
CA VAL A 179 -26.00 8.70 17.07
C VAL A 179 -24.69 9.32 17.58
N CYS A 180 -24.70 10.60 17.96
CA CYS A 180 -23.54 11.24 18.61
C CYS A 180 -23.11 10.52 19.89
N GLY A 181 -24.06 10.10 20.74
CA GLY A 181 -23.80 9.30 21.94
C GLY A 181 -23.14 7.95 21.62
N ILE A 182 -23.60 7.24 20.60
CA ILE A 182 -23.01 5.98 20.13
C ILE A 182 -21.57 6.23 19.64
N LEU A 183 -21.33 7.30 18.88
CA LEU A 183 -19.99 7.66 18.40
C LEU A 183 -19.04 8.04 19.54
N LEU A 184 -19.52 8.71 20.59
CA LEU A 184 -18.72 8.98 21.79
C LEU A 184 -18.31 7.68 22.48
N VAL A 185 -19.24 6.74 22.66
CA VAL A 185 -18.94 5.42 23.23
C VAL A 185 -17.96 4.63 22.33
N ALA A 186 -18.14 4.71 21.00
CA ALA A 186 -17.22 4.10 20.04
C ALA A 186 -15.81 4.68 20.14
N GLY A 187 -15.69 6.00 20.28
CA GLY A 187 -14.42 6.70 20.48
C GLY A 187 -13.74 6.26 21.77
N VAL A 188 -14.47 6.27 22.91
CA VAL A 188 -13.93 5.79 24.19
C VAL A 188 -13.44 4.35 24.06
N ARG A 189 -14.22 3.46 23.42
CA ARG A 189 -13.80 2.09 23.17
C ARG A 189 -12.54 2.02 22.33
N LEU A 190 -12.47 2.75 21.23
CA LEU A 190 -11.29 2.82 20.36
C LEU A 190 -10.04 3.27 21.14
N PHE A 191 -10.16 4.25 22.03
CA PHE A 191 -9.05 4.68 22.89
C PHE A 191 -8.59 3.59 23.85
N LEU A 192 -9.51 2.83 24.44
CA LEU A 192 -9.16 1.71 25.33
C LEU A 192 -8.44 0.57 24.60
N VAL A 193 -8.71 0.39 23.30
CA VAL A 193 -8.07 -0.66 22.48
C VAL A 193 -7.01 -0.13 21.52
N ARG A 194 -6.57 1.13 21.67
CA ARG A 194 -5.71 1.84 20.71
C ARG A 194 -4.36 1.19 20.46
N HIS A 195 -3.85 0.40 21.41
CA HIS A 195 -2.58 -0.31 21.30
C HIS A 195 -2.58 -1.41 20.22
N ILE A 196 -3.76 -1.79 19.72
CA ILE A 196 -3.91 -2.79 18.64
C ILE A 196 -3.67 -2.13 17.26
N PHE A 197 -3.78 -0.81 17.17
CA PHE A 197 -3.75 -0.07 15.91
C PHE A 197 -2.48 0.78 15.81
N ASP A 198 -2.04 1.05 14.58
CA ASP A 198 -1.04 2.10 14.34
C ASP A 198 -1.58 3.46 14.83
N ALA A 199 -0.70 4.28 15.40
CA ALA A 199 -1.06 5.57 15.97
C ALA A 199 -1.75 6.50 14.94
N LYS A 200 -1.34 6.44 13.67
CA LYS A 200 -1.93 7.24 12.58
C LYS A 200 -3.33 6.74 12.23
N VAL A 201 -3.54 5.42 12.21
CA VAL A 201 -4.86 4.81 11.97
C VAL A 201 -5.82 5.20 13.09
N CYS A 202 -5.39 5.11 14.36
CA CYS A 202 -6.17 5.62 15.49
C CYS A 202 -6.54 7.09 15.33
N ALA A 203 -5.59 7.95 14.96
CA ALA A 203 -5.84 9.38 14.78
C ALA A 203 -6.86 9.66 13.66
N LEU A 204 -6.79 8.93 12.54
CA LEU A 204 -7.75 9.06 11.44
C LEU A 204 -9.15 8.62 11.84
N LEU A 205 -9.28 7.50 12.57
CA LEU A 205 -10.59 7.04 13.06
C LEU A 205 -11.21 8.01 14.08
N TRP A 206 -10.40 8.58 14.97
CA TRP A 206 -10.84 9.64 15.88
C TRP A 206 -11.28 10.90 15.14
N ALA A 207 -10.53 11.31 14.12
CA ALA A 207 -10.89 12.44 13.27
C ALA A 207 -12.22 12.18 12.56
N ALA A 208 -12.41 11.00 11.98
CA ALA A 208 -13.66 10.60 11.32
C ALA A 208 -14.87 10.69 12.28
N MET A 209 -14.79 10.04 13.45
CA MET A 209 -15.86 10.08 14.46
C MET A 209 -16.18 11.51 14.90
N THR A 210 -15.15 12.34 15.09
CA THR A 210 -15.32 13.75 15.48
C THR A 210 -16.01 14.56 14.38
N THR A 211 -15.58 14.41 13.13
CA THR A 211 -16.22 15.09 12.00
C THR A 211 -17.64 14.60 11.75
N THR A 212 -17.93 13.31 11.94
CA THR A 212 -19.30 12.79 11.86
C THR A 212 -20.17 13.42 12.95
N MET A 213 -19.70 13.51 14.20
CA MET A 213 -20.48 14.19 15.26
C MET A 213 -20.76 15.66 14.93
N ILE A 214 -19.77 16.39 14.38
CA ILE A 214 -20.00 17.78 13.94
C ILE A 214 -21.03 17.84 12.82
N ALA A 215 -21.01 16.88 11.89
CA ALA A 215 -22.00 16.78 10.83
C ALA A 215 -23.41 16.54 11.38
N GLU A 216 -23.60 15.54 12.25
CA GLU A 216 -24.89 15.24 12.90
C GLU A 216 -25.42 16.44 13.68
N LEU A 217 -24.56 17.12 14.44
CA LEU A 217 -24.94 18.35 15.14
C LEU A 217 -25.37 19.43 14.15
N ALA A 218 -24.67 19.64 13.04
CA ALA A 218 -25.07 20.60 12.01
C ALA A 218 -26.44 20.23 11.40
N PHE A 219 -26.72 18.95 11.20
CA PHE A 219 -28.01 18.50 10.68
C PHE A 219 -29.16 18.78 11.67
N THR A 220 -28.95 18.81 12.98
CA THR A 220 -30.03 19.14 13.95
C THR A 220 -30.60 20.56 13.79
N PHE A 221 -29.84 21.49 13.19
CA PHE A 221 -30.20 22.91 13.13
C PHE A 221 -30.80 23.38 11.79
N TYR A 222 -30.96 22.51 10.78
CA TYR A 222 -31.51 22.97 9.51
C TYR A 222 -33.04 23.11 9.57
N VAL A 223 -33.54 24.23 9.04
CA VAL A 223 -34.99 24.48 8.87
C VAL A 223 -35.46 24.06 7.48
N SER A 224 -34.59 24.23 6.48
CA SER A 224 -34.81 23.83 5.10
C SER A 224 -33.73 22.85 4.65
N VAL A 225 -34.12 21.89 3.82
CA VAL A 225 -33.19 20.97 3.16
C VAL A 225 -32.19 21.72 2.26
N TYR A 226 -32.48 22.95 1.83
CA TYR A 226 -31.53 23.79 1.09
C TYR A 226 -30.72 24.75 1.99
N GLY A 227 -30.70 24.51 3.30
CA GLY A 227 -30.11 25.40 4.30
C GLY A 227 -28.59 25.28 4.45
N LEU A 228 -28.00 26.32 5.06
CA LEU A 228 -26.56 26.39 5.34
C LEU A 228 -26.10 25.27 6.30
N SER A 229 -26.85 24.99 7.35
CA SER A 229 -26.51 23.92 8.30
C SER A 229 -26.47 22.55 7.63
N ASN A 230 -27.37 22.31 6.66
CA ASN A 230 -27.37 21.08 5.86
C ASN A 230 -26.12 20.99 4.97
N MET A 231 -25.73 22.09 4.32
CA MET A 231 -24.49 22.16 3.53
C MET A 231 -23.25 21.84 4.37
N ILE A 232 -23.13 22.47 5.54
CA ILE A 232 -22.03 22.24 6.49
C ILE A 232 -21.98 20.77 6.91
N GLY A 233 -23.14 20.18 7.23
CA GLY A 233 -23.27 18.77 7.57
C GLY A 233 -22.71 17.85 6.48
N HIS A 234 -23.10 18.05 5.22
CA HIS A 234 -22.60 17.24 4.11
C HIS A 234 -21.08 17.37 3.89
N LEU A 235 -20.50 18.56 4.09
CA LEU A 235 -19.05 18.75 3.99
C LEU A 235 -18.28 17.99 5.08
N PHE A 236 -18.77 18.03 6.33
CA PHE A 236 -18.17 17.27 7.43
C PHE A 236 -18.37 15.76 7.28
N LYS A 237 -19.53 15.32 6.77
CA LYS A 237 -19.77 13.91 6.40
C LYS A 237 -18.73 13.44 5.38
N LEU A 238 -18.55 14.21 4.30
CA LEU A 238 -17.59 13.91 3.25
C LEU A 238 -16.17 13.76 3.82
N LEU A 239 -15.78 14.70 4.69
CA LEU A 239 -14.47 14.66 5.35
C LEU A 239 -14.29 13.40 6.21
N SER A 240 -15.34 12.96 6.93
CA SER A 240 -15.33 11.73 7.70
C SER A 240 -15.09 10.48 6.83
N PHE A 241 -15.78 10.38 5.70
CA PHE A 241 -15.63 9.27 4.76
C PHE A 241 -14.21 9.21 4.19
N LEU A 242 -13.60 10.38 3.89
CA LEU A 242 -12.21 10.48 3.44
C LEU A 242 -11.21 10.00 4.52
N PHE A 243 -11.44 10.33 5.79
CA PHE A 243 -10.58 9.83 6.87
C PHE A 243 -10.67 8.32 7.04
N ILE A 244 -11.85 7.74 6.91
CA ILE A 244 -12.03 6.28 6.98
C ILE A 244 -11.39 5.59 5.78
N PHE A 245 -11.56 6.16 4.58
CA PHE A 245 -10.87 5.68 3.39
C PHE A 245 -9.35 5.71 3.54
N GLU A 246 -8.78 6.82 4.02
CA GLU A 246 -7.34 6.95 4.26
C GLU A 246 -6.85 5.95 5.33
N ALA A 247 -7.62 5.72 6.40
CA ALA A 247 -7.31 4.70 7.39
C ALA A 247 -7.25 3.31 6.76
N LEU A 248 -8.21 3.00 5.86
CA LEU A 248 -8.27 1.73 5.16
C LEU A 248 -7.13 1.55 4.15
N VAL A 249 -6.76 2.59 3.40
CA VAL A 249 -5.64 2.56 2.44
C VAL A 249 -4.31 2.31 3.14
N ARG A 250 -4.10 2.92 4.32
CA ARG A 250 -2.88 2.72 5.11
C ARG A 250 -2.72 1.27 5.54
N THR A 251 -3.76 0.69 6.14
CA THR A 251 -3.70 -0.70 6.63
C THR A 251 -3.86 -1.73 5.53
N GLY A 252 -4.62 -1.45 4.47
CA GLY A 252 -4.92 -2.39 3.39
C GLY A 252 -3.84 -2.48 2.31
N ILE A 253 -3.03 -1.42 2.12
CA ILE A 253 -2.03 -1.36 1.05
C ILE A 253 -0.64 -1.04 1.59
N GLN A 254 -0.48 0.07 2.32
CA GLN A 254 0.85 0.59 2.66
C GLN A 254 1.61 -0.31 3.63
N GLU A 255 0.93 -0.80 4.67
CA GLU A 255 1.53 -1.70 5.67
C GLU A 255 1.94 -3.06 5.06
N PRO A 256 1.06 -3.80 4.35
CA PRO A 256 1.46 -5.06 3.69
C PRO A 256 2.59 -4.89 2.68
N LEU A 257 2.55 -3.81 1.90
CA LEU A 257 3.55 -3.53 0.88
C LEU A 257 4.93 -3.26 1.50
N ALA A 258 4.99 -2.56 2.64
CA ALA A 258 6.24 -2.32 3.36
C ALA A 258 6.89 -3.63 3.86
N VAL A 259 6.07 -4.56 4.37
CA VAL A 259 6.53 -5.89 4.78
C VAL A 259 7.06 -6.68 3.59
N LEU A 260 6.34 -6.67 2.46
CA LEU A 260 6.75 -7.38 1.25
C LEU A 260 8.10 -6.87 0.70
N PHE A 261 8.28 -5.55 0.61
CA PHE A 261 9.55 -4.97 0.15
C PHE A 261 10.71 -5.27 1.08
N HIS A 262 10.47 -5.28 2.40
CA HIS A 262 11.48 -5.68 3.36
C HIS A 262 11.91 -7.14 3.16
N GLN A 263 10.97 -8.06 2.98
CA GLN A 263 11.26 -9.48 2.69
C GLN A 263 12.04 -9.66 1.39
N LEU A 264 11.66 -8.93 0.33
CA LEU A 264 12.36 -8.98 -0.95
C LEU A 264 13.82 -8.52 -0.81
N LYS A 265 14.05 -7.43 -0.08
CA LYS A 265 15.40 -6.92 0.18
C LYS A 265 16.25 -7.93 0.95
N GLN A 266 15.69 -8.54 1.99
CA GLN A 266 16.40 -9.56 2.77
C GLN A 266 16.78 -10.77 1.91
N SER A 267 15.85 -11.28 1.09
CA SER A 267 16.14 -12.40 0.17
C SER A 267 17.20 -12.03 -0.86
N GLN A 268 17.22 -10.78 -1.34
CA GLN A 268 18.25 -10.29 -2.25
C GLN A 268 19.64 -10.25 -1.57
N GLU A 269 19.71 -9.83 -0.31
CA GLU A 269 20.96 -9.83 0.47
C GLU A 269 21.47 -11.25 0.73
N GLU A 270 20.59 -12.19 1.08
CA GLU A 270 20.92 -13.61 1.24
C GLU A 270 21.45 -14.22 -0.06
N LEU A 271 20.79 -13.96 -1.20
CA LEU A 271 21.26 -14.40 -2.52
C LEU A 271 22.62 -13.80 -2.87
N PHE A 272 22.87 -12.54 -2.52
CA PHE A 272 24.15 -11.90 -2.77
C PHE A 272 25.26 -12.55 -1.94
N GLN A 273 25.00 -12.86 -0.67
CA GLN A 273 25.93 -13.57 0.20
C GLN A 273 26.26 -14.97 -0.34
N GLU A 274 25.26 -15.74 -0.73
CA GLU A 274 25.47 -17.08 -1.32
C GLU A 274 26.26 -17.01 -2.63
N LYS A 275 25.98 -16.02 -3.47
CA LYS A 275 26.77 -15.78 -4.69
C LYS A 275 28.24 -15.50 -4.38
N GLU A 276 28.53 -14.69 -3.36
CA GLU A 276 29.91 -14.40 -2.97
C GLU A 276 30.62 -15.61 -2.35
N LYS A 277 29.94 -16.41 -1.53
CA LYS A 277 30.47 -17.70 -1.03
C LYS A 277 30.79 -18.66 -2.18
N LEU A 278 29.88 -18.80 -3.14
CA LEU A 278 30.09 -19.65 -4.30
C LEU A 278 31.29 -19.18 -5.13
N LYS A 279 31.43 -17.87 -5.36
CA LYS A 279 32.62 -17.31 -6.03
C LYS A 279 33.91 -17.58 -5.26
N ALA A 280 33.89 -17.44 -3.93
CA ALA A 280 35.06 -17.70 -3.10
C ALA A 280 35.48 -19.18 -3.18
N ALA A 281 34.54 -20.11 -3.06
CA ALA A 281 34.79 -21.55 -3.21
C ALA A 281 35.31 -21.88 -4.63
N LEU A 282 34.74 -21.30 -5.68
CA LEU A 282 35.24 -21.46 -7.06
C LEU A 282 36.67 -20.93 -7.23
N LYS A 283 37.02 -19.83 -6.55
CA LYS A 283 38.39 -19.29 -6.56
C LYS A 283 39.36 -20.24 -5.86
N GLU A 284 38.97 -20.78 -4.71
CA GLU A 284 39.77 -21.75 -3.96
C GLU A 284 40.02 -23.02 -4.78
N ILE A 285 38.99 -23.58 -5.42
CA ILE A 285 39.13 -24.72 -6.34
C ILE A 285 40.12 -24.39 -7.47
N LYS A 286 40.02 -23.21 -8.09
CA LYS A 286 40.98 -22.80 -9.14
C LYS A 286 42.41 -22.69 -8.62
N THR A 287 42.61 -22.18 -7.41
CA THR A 287 43.95 -22.12 -6.78
C THR A 287 44.49 -23.51 -6.50
N LEU A 288 43.67 -24.42 -5.95
CA LEU A 288 44.06 -25.80 -5.71
C LEU A 288 44.37 -26.55 -7.01
N GLN A 289 43.57 -26.36 -8.06
CA GLN A 289 43.83 -26.92 -9.40
C GLN A 289 45.12 -26.37 -10.04
N GLY A 290 45.59 -25.19 -9.64
CA GLY A 290 46.85 -24.61 -10.10
C GLY A 290 48.11 -25.17 -9.41
N LEU A 291 47.96 -25.93 -8.32
CA LEU A 291 49.08 -26.56 -7.61
C LEU A 291 49.50 -27.83 -8.35
N LEU A 292 50.65 -27.76 -9.04
CA LEU A 292 51.25 -28.90 -9.69
C LEU A 292 52.20 -29.63 -8.73
N PRO A 293 51.88 -30.85 -8.27
CA PRO A 293 52.78 -31.61 -7.42
C PRO A 293 54.02 -32.03 -8.19
N ILE A 294 55.18 -31.48 -7.82
CA ILE A 294 56.48 -31.75 -8.43
C ILE A 294 57.28 -32.68 -7.52
N CYS A 295 57.89 -33.73 -8.08
CA CYS A 295 58.76 -34.63 -7.34
C CYS A 295 59.99 -33.86 -6.83
N SER A 296 60.26 -33.91 -5.53
CA SER A 296 61.36 -33.17 -4.90
C SER A 296 62.73 -33.56 -5.47
N TYR A 297 62.88 -34.80 -5.92
CA TYR A 297 64.12 -35.36 -6.46
C TYR A 297 64.24 -35.16 -7.98
N CYS A 298 63.35 -35.75 -8.78
CA CYS A 298 63.49 -35.79 -10.25
C CYS A 298 62.69 -34.71 -11.01
N LYS A 299 61.96 -33.84 -10.28
CA LYS A 299 61.20 -32.70 -10.83
C LYS A 299 60.09 -33.04 -11.85
N LYS A 300 59.69 -34.31 -11.97
CA LYS A 300 58.47 -34.71 -12.70
C LYS A 300 57.21 -34.15 -12.03
N ILE A 301 56.17 -33.87 -12.81
CA ILE A 301 54.86 -33.42 -12.34
C ILE A 301 53.92 -34.63 -12.25
N ARG A 302 53.19 -34.78 -11.15
CA ARG A 302 52.14 -35.79 -11.01
C ARG A 302 50.81 -35.26 -11.53
N ASP A 303 50.14 -36.00 -12.40
CA ASP A 303 48.82 -35.66 -12.91
C ASP A 303 47.67 -36.07 -11.96
N ASN A 304 46.43 -35.85 -12.40
CA ASN A 304 45.22 -36.18 -11.64
C ASN A 304 44.95 -37.69 -11.53
N GLN A 305 45.57 -38.52 -12.38
CA GLN A 305 45.45 -39.98 -12.36
C GLN A 305 46.52 -40.63 -11.48
N GLY A 306 47.53 -39.86 -11.08
CA GLY A 306 48.63 -40.30 -10.21
C GLY A 306 49.93 -40.59 -10.95
N ASP A 307 49.96 -40.41 -12.27
CA ASP A 307 51.11 -40.70 -13.12
C ASP A 307 52.12 -39.53 -13.13
N TRP A 308 53.40 -39.85 -13.27
CA TRP A 308 54.50 -38.89 -13.21
C TRP A 308 55.08 -38.58 -14.60
N HIS A 309 54.89 -37.34 -15.05
CA HIS A 309 55.32 -36.86 -16.37
C HIS A 309 56.49 -35.88 -16.28
N SER A 310 57.31 -35.78 -17.32
CA SER A 310 58.23 -34.64 -17.43
C SER A 310 57.44 -33.35 -17.65
N LEU A 311 58.04 -32.21 -17.30
CA LEU A 311 57.42 -30.89 -17.45
C LEU A 311 56.87 -30.67 -18.87
N GLU A 312 57.62 -31.07 -19.89
CA GLU A 312 57.28 -30.88 -21.30
C GLU A 312 56.03 -31.67 -21.71
N VAL A 313 55.97 -32.95 -21.33
CA VAL A 313 54.85 -33.84 -21.62
C VAL A 313 53.59 -33.36 -20.90
N TYR A 314 53.74 -32.94 -19.64
CA TYR A 314 52.64 -32.40 -18.85
C TYR A 314 52.05 -31.12 -19.47
N LEU A 315 52.91 -30.14 -19.83
CA LEU A 315 52.46 -28.88 -20.41
C LEU A 315 51.81 -29.05 -21.79
N ARG A 316 52.35 -29.92 -22.66
CA ARG A 316 51.77 -30.20 -23.98
C ARG A 316 50.40 -30.87 -23.91
N SER A 317 50.16 -31.70 -22.89
CA SER A 317 48.89 -32.43 -22.73
C SER A 317 47.81 -31.63 -21.99
N HIS A 318 48.19 -30.62 -21.20
CA HIS A 318 47.27 -29.87 -20.34
C HIS A 318 47.13 -28.39 -20.70
N THR A 319 47.87 -27.89 -21.71
CA THR A 319 47.80 -26.50 -22.16
C THR A 319 47.93 -26.41 -23.68
N ASN A 320 47.57 -25.26 -24.25
CA ASN A 320 47.81 -24.97 -25.68
C ASN A 320 49.25 -24.48 -25.95
N ALA A 321 50.21 -24.67 -25.04
CA ALA A 321 51.58 -24.18 -25.19
C ALA A 321 52.42 -25.10 -26.10
N MET A 322 53.07 -24.53 -27.11
CA MET A 322 54.08 -25.21 -27.91
C MET A 322 55.48 -24.94 -27.33
N LEU A 323 56.20 -26.00 -26.98
CA LEU A 323 57.56 -25.90 -26.42
C LEU A 323 58.60 -26.05 -27.53
N SER A 324 59.44 -25.03 -27.69
CA SER A 324 60.67 -25.06 -28.48
C SER A 324 61.89 -25.26 -27.57
N HIS A 325 62.96 -25.83 -28.13
CA HIS A 325 64.23 -25.95 -27.41
C HIS A 325 65.05 -24.68 -27.63
N GLY A 326 65.60 -24.15 -26.54
CA GLY A 326 66.53 -23.03 -26.54
C GLY A 326 67.46 -23.17 -25.34
N ILE A 327 68.62 -22.52 -25.41
CA ILE A 327 69.60 -22.49 -24.32
C ILE A 327 69.63 -21.09 -23.71
N CYS A 328 69.42 -20.97 -22.40
CA CYS A 328 69.47 -19.66 -21.75
C CYS A 328 70.92 -19.12 -21.72
N PRO A 329 71.12 -17.80 -21.61
CA PRO A 329 72.46 -17.20 -21.61
C PRO A 329 73.39 -17.77 -20.54
N ASP A 330 72.87 -18.07 -19.36
CA ASP A 330 73.66 -18.62 -18.25
C ASP A 330 74.17 -20.03 -18.55
N CYS A 331 73.28 -20.90 -19.07
CA CYS A 331 73.67 -22.25 -19.49
C CYS A 331 74.60 -22.22 -20.69
N LEU A 332 74.39 -21.30 -21.64
CA LEU A 332 75.25 -21.14 -22.81
C LEU A 332 76.67 -20.75 -22.39
N ARG A 333 76.83 -19.76 -21.50
CA ARG A 333 78.13 -19.38 -20.93
C ARG A 333 78.81 -20.50 -20.17
N LYS A 334 78.03 -21.31 -19.45
CA LYS A 334 78.56 -22.41 -18.63
C LYS A 334 79.04 -23.60 -19.47
N HIS A 335 78.27 -23.98 -20.49
CA HIS A 335 78.51 -25.21 -21.26
C HIS A 335 79.25 -24.95 -22.59
N TYR A 336 79.17 -23.74 -23.13
CA TYR A 336 79.82 -23.32 -24.37
C TYR A 336 80.51 -21.95 -24.18
N PRO A 337 81.43 -21.81 -23.22
CA PRO A 337 82.03 -20.53 -22.85
C PRO A 337 82.68 -19.81 -24.04
N ASP A 338 83.33 -20.55 -24.93
CA ASP A 338 84.07 -19.99 -26.07
C ASP A 338 83.15 -19.44 -27.18
N MET A 339 81.90 -19.93 -27.25
CA MET A 339 80.91 -19.52 -28.25
C MET A 339 79.84 -18.59 -27.67
N ALA A 340 79.73 -18.50 -26.34
CA ALA A 340 78.66 -17.77 -25.67
C ALA A 340 78.65 -16.29 -26.02
N ASP A 341 79.80 -15.62 -26.03
CA ASP A 341 79.89 -14.18 -26.30
C ASP A 341 79.60 -13.84 -27.77
N GLN A 342 79.86 -14.76 -28.70
CA GLN A 342 79.52 -14.57 -30.11
C GLN A 342 78.03 -14.74 -30.35
N ILE A 343 77.45 -15.85 -29.86
CA ILE A 343 76.03 -16.18 -30.05
C ILE A 343 75.12 -15.13 -29.37
N LEU A 344 75.46 -14.66 -28.16
CA LEU A 344 74.67 -13.65 -27.46
C LEU A 344 74.73 -12.27 -28.15
N LYS A 345 75.85 -11.91 -28.80
CA LYS A 345 75.96 -10.66 -29.58
C LYS A 345 75.14 -10.71 -30.87
N THR A 346 75.07 -11.85 -31.55
CA THR A 346 74.28 -12.04 -32.79
C THR A 346 72.77 -11.97 -32.52
N ASP A 347 72.29 -12.53 -31.41
CA ASP A 347 70.87 -12.51 -31.03
C ASP A 347 70.38 -11.09 -30.66
N THR A 348 71.27 -10.28 -30.05
CA THR A 348 70.98 -8.87 -29.71
C THR A 348 70.85 -7.98 -30.96
N SER A 349 71.60 -8.30 -32.02
CA SER A 349 71.58 -7.55 -33.29
C SER A 349 70.40 -7.93 -34.19
N GLN A 350 69.89 -9.16 -34.13
CA GLN A 350 68.67 -9.57 -34.85
C GLN A 350 67.38 -8.98 -34.25
N LYS A 351 67.26 -8.84 -32.93
CA LYS A 351 66.10 -8.17 -32.30
C LYS A 351 65.97 -6.69 -32.68
N SER A 352 67.09 -5.98 -32.88
CA SER A 352 67.06 -4.58 -33.34
C SER A 352 66.58 -4.39 -34.78
N GLN A 353 66.51 -5.47 -35.59
CA GLN A 353 66.03 -5.42 -36.97
C GLN A 353 64.56 -5.82 -37.13
N THR A 354 63.93 -6.39 -36.09
CA THR A 354 62.53 -6.84 -36.11
C THR A 354 61.55 -5.85 -35.45
N GLU A 355 62.04 -4.80 -34.81
CA GLU A 355 61.24 -3.70 -34.22
C GLU A 355 61.16 -2.43 -35.10
N LYS A 356 61.56 -2.53 -36.38
CA LYS A 356 61.18 -1.60 -37.45
C LYS A 356 60.17 -2.28 -38.35
#